data_AF-A0A958C0D5-F1
#
_entry.id   AF-A0A958C0D5-F1
#
_cell.length_a   1.000
_cell.length_b   1.000
_cell.length_c   1.000
_cell.angle_alpha   90.00
_cell.angle_beta   90.00
_cell.angle_gamma   90.00
#
_symmetry.space_group_name_H-M   'P 1'
#
loop_
_entity.id
_entity.type
_entity.pdbx_description
1 polymer ?
#
loop_
_entity_poly.entity_id
_entity_poly.type
_entity_poly.pdbx_seq_one_letter_code
_entity_poly.pdbx_strand_id
1 'polypeptide(L)'
;MKPDTIRKYRPFPAVDLPDRQWPNQTITHAPIWCSVDLRDGNQALPIPMSIEEKLEMFDLLVRIGFKQIEIGFPSAADTEFKFCRRLIEENRIPDDVTIQILVQTREHLIRRSFEAIAGAKKA
;
A
#
# COMPACT_ATOMS: atom_id res chain seq x y z
N MET A 1 -1.22 1.56 -39.91
CA MET A 1 -2.24 1.69 -38.84
C MET A 1 -3.50 2.28 -39.48
N LYS A 2 -4.68 1.67 -39.30
CA LYS A 2 -5.92 2.18 -39.94
C LYS A 2 -6.36 3.48 -39.24
N PRO A 3 -6.43 4.64 -39.91
CA PRO A 3 -6.77 5.93 -39.28
C PRO A 3 -8.12 5.90 -38.54
N ASP A 4 -9.08 5.13 -39.04
CA ASP A 4 -10.43 5.02 -38.49
C ASP A 4 -10.49 4.34 -37.11
N THR A 5 -9.45 3.59 -36.74
CA THR A 5 -9.37 2.90 -35.43
C THR A 5 -8.84 3.79 -34.30
N ILE A 6 -8.41 5.01 -34.59
CA ILE A 6 -7.75 5.94 -33.64
C ILE A 6 -8.75 6.96 -33.05
N ARG A 7 -10.05 6.61 -32.95
CA ARG A 7 -11.09 7.50 -32.38
C ARG A 7 -11.50 7.18 -30.95
N LYS A 8 -11.14 5.99 -30.42
CA LYS A 8 -11.53 5.55 -29.07
C LYS A 8 -10.82 6.34 -27.96
N TYR A 9 -9.62 6.86 -28.24
CA TYR A 9 -8.78 7.53 -27.25
C TYR A 9 -8.53 8.96 -27.67
N ARG A 10 -8.56 9.87 -26.70
CA ARG A 10 -8.22 11.28 -26.87
C ARG A 10 -6.87 11.58 -26.21
N PRO A 11 -6.10 12.56 -26.71
CA PRO A 11 -4.90 13.04 -26.03
C PRO A 11 -5.22 13.52 -24.61
N PHE A 12 -4.28 13.33 -23.69
CA PHE A 12 -4.35 13.96 -22.36
C PHE A 12 -4.16 15.48 -22.50
N PRO A 13 -4.94 16.32 -21.80
CA PRO A 13 -4.79 17.78 -21.88
C PRO A 13 -3.42 18.22 -21.39
N ALA A 14 -2.88 19.28 -22.00
CA ALA A 14 -1.63 19.87 -21.53
C ALA A 14 -1.79 20.41 -20.10
N VAL A 15 -0.79 20.20 -19.26
CA VAL A 15 -0.75 20.74 -17.89
C VAL A 15 -0.08 22.11 -17.94
N ASP A 16 -0.83 23.15 -17.62
CA ASP A 16 -0.31 24.52 -17.54
C ASP A 16 0.45 24.73 -16.23
N LEU A 17 1.76 24.52 -16.30
CA LEU A 17 2.69 24.73 -15.19
C LEU A 17 3.99 25.34 -15.77
N PRO A 18 3.98 26.65 -16.10
CA PRO A 18 5.07 27.29 -16.84
C PRO A 18 6.34 27.39 -16.01
N ASP A 19 6.22 27.70 -14.71
CA ASP A 19 7.34 27.89 -13.79
C ASP A 19 7.78 26.60 -13.08
N ARG A 20 7.64 25.44 -13.74
CA ARG A 20 8.01 24.15 -13.15
C ARG A 20 9.52 24.09 -12.90
N GLN A 21 9.91 23.72 -11.69
CA GLN A 21 11.33 23.70 -11.29
C GLN A 21 11.96 22.31 -11.37
N TRP A 22 11.16 21.24 -11.40
CA TRP A 22 11.66 19.86 -11.40
C TRP A 22 12.66 19.51 -12.53
N PRO A 23 12.61 20.10 -13.75
CA PRO A 23 13.62 19.80 -14.78
C PRO A 23 15.04 20.26 -14.43
N ASN A 24 15.18 21.23 -13.51
CA ASN A 24 16.47 21.79 -13.09
C ASN A 24 16.99 21.20 -11.78
N GLN A 25 16.28 20.23 -11.20
CA GLN A 25 16.61 19.63 -9.91
C GLN A 25 17.19 18.23 -10.11
N THR A 26 18.21 17.90 -9.31
CA THR A 26 18.77 16.55 -9.23
C THR A 26 18.38 15.92 -7.90
N ILE A 27 17.94 14.66 -7.90
CA ILE A 27 17.65 13.92 -6.68
C ILE A 27 18.98 13.63 -5.96
N THR A 28 19.11 14.10 -4.71
CA THR A 28 20.34 13.99 -3.91
C THR A 28 20.18 13.14 -2.65
N HIS A 29 18.95 12.78 -2.30
CA HIS A 29 18.62 12.01 -1.10
C HIS A 29 17.49 11.02 -1.42
N ALA A 30 17.43 9.92 -0.68
CA ALA A 30 16.35 8.97 -0.80
C ALA A 30 15.02 9.58 -0.30
N PRO A 31 13.88 9.31 -0.96
CA PRO A 31 12.58 9.65 -0.42
C PRO A 31 12.22 8.73 0.76
N ILE A 32 11.12 9.07 1.44
CA ILE A 32 10.47 8.11 2.32
C ILE A 32 9.78 7.06 1.44
N TRP A 33 10.12 5.79 1.67
CA TRP A 33 9.55 4.68 0.93
C TRP A 33 8.37 4.06 1.69
N CYS A 34 7.26 3.86 0.98
CA CYS A 34 6.13 3.05 1.43
C CYS A 34 5.97 1.86 0.48
N SER A 35 6.10 0.65 1.03
CA SER A 35 5.83 -0.57 0.27
C SER A 35 4.34 -0.90 0.33
N VAL A 36 3.75 -1.25 -0.81
CA VAL A 36 2.32 -1.61 -0.93
C VAL A 36 2.12 -3.04 -1.42
N ASP A 37 3.19 -3.84 -1.41
CA ASP A 37 3.26 -5.19 -1.95
C ASP A 37 2.23 -6.13 -1.31
N LEU A 38 2.00 -5.99 0.01
CA LEU A 38 1.06 -6.84 0.76
C LEU A 38 -0.43 -6.53 0.50
N ARG A 39 -0.74 -5.38 -0.11
CA ARG A 39 -2.11 -4.96 -0.44
C ARG A 39 -2.30 -4.79 -1.94
N ASP A 40 -1.70 -3.77 -2.54
CA ASP A 40 -1.88 -3.46 -3.97
C ASP A 40 -1.22 -4.52 -4.85
N GLY A 41 0.00 -4.94 -4.49
CA GLY A 41 0.69 -6.03 -5.16
C GLY A 41 -0.08 -7.35 -5.04
N ASN A 42 -0.47 -7.72 -3.81
CA ASN A 42 -1.24 -8.93 -3.55
C ASN A 42 -2.55 -9.01 -4.36
N GLN A 43 -3.26 -7.89 -4.49
CA GLN A 43 -4.54 -7.82 -5.20
C GLN A 43 -4.37 -8.01 -6.72
N ALA A 44 -3.19 -7.77 -7.26
CA ALA A 44 -2.88 -7.97 -8.68
C ALA A 44 -2.47 -9.42 -9.01
N LEU A 45 -2.25 -10.28 -8.01
CA LEU A 45 -1.88 -11.67 -8.24
C LEU A 45 -3.07 -12.51 -8.72
N PRO A 46 -2.89 -13.43 -9.69
CA PRO A 46 -3.93 -14.39 -10.06
C PRO A 46 -4.32 -15.30 -8.89
N ILE A 47 -3.34 -15.65 -8.05
CA ILE A 47 -3.51 -16.40 -6.80
C ILE A 47 -2.98 -15.51 -5.68
N PRO A 48 -3.85 -14.96 -4.82
CA PRO A 48 -3.43 -14.14 -3.69
C PRO A 48 -2.52 -14.91 -2.72
N MET A 49 -1.62 -14.20 -2.05
CA MET A 49 -0.76 -14.74 -1.01
C MET A 49 -1.59 -15.32 0.15
N SER A 50 -1.14 -16.47 0.65
CA SER A 50 -1.51 -17.02 1.95
C SER A 50 -1.01 -16.11 3.09
N ILE A 51 -1.50 -16.33 4.32
CA ILE A 51 -1.06 -15.55 5.49
C ILE A 51 0.45 -15.74 5.72
N GLU A 52 0.94 -16.96 5.51
CA GLU A 52 2.34 -17.35 5.68
C GLU A 52 3.24 -16.63 4.67
N GLU A 53 2.87 -16.62 3.38
CA GLU A 53 3.60 -15.87 2.35
C GLU A 53 3.57 -14.36 2.63
N LYS A 54 2.46 -13.83 3.16
CA LYS A 54 2.40 -12.43 3.60
C LYS A 54 3.33 -12.13 4.76
N LEU A 55 3.47 -13.04 5.73
CA LEU A 55 4.42 -12.88 6.83
C LEU A 55 5.87 -12.90 6.32
N GLU A 56 6.20 -13.81 5.40
CA GLU A 56 7.53 -13.87 4.77
C GLU A 56 7.86 -12.59 3.99
N MET A 57 6.89 -12.06 3.24
CA MET A 57 7.02 -10.79 2.52
C MET A 57 7.17 -9.62 3.49
N PHE A 58 6.39 -9.54 4.56
CA PHE A 58 6.54 -8.51 5.59
C PHE A 58 7.94 -8.55 6.22
N ASP A 59 8.39 -9.74 6.64
CA ASP A 59 9.70 -9.95 7.24
C ASP A 59 10.83 -9.59 6.25
N LEU A 60 10.64 -9.82 4.94
CA LEU A 60 11.56 -9.37 3.89
C LEU A 60 11.61 -7.84 3.78
N LEU A 61 10.47 -7.17 3.71
CA LEU A 61 10.38 -5.71 3.58
C LEU A 61 11.01 -4.99 4.78
N VAL A 62 10.77 -5.51 5.99
CA VAL A 62 11.41 -5.03 7.21
C VAL A 62 12.92 -5.21 7.14
N ARG A 63 13.42 -6.39 6.71
CA ARG A 63 14.86 -6.66 6.56
C ARG A 63 15.54 -5.75 5.52
N ILE A 64 14.83 -5.40 4.43
CA ILE A 64 15.33 -4.45 3.43
C ILE A 64 15.46 -3.03 4.01
N GLY A 65 14.61 -2.68 4.98
CA GLY A 65 14.65 -1.41 5.69
C GLY A 65 13.46 -0.48 5.42
N PHE A 66 12.36 -0.97 4.85
CA PHE A 66 11.14 -0.18 4.72
C PHE A 66 10.59 0.20 6.10
N LYS A 67 10.16 1.46 6.23
CA LYS A 67 9.60 2.02 7.47
C LYS A 67 8.10 2.31 7.39
N GLN A 68 7.54 2.29 6.18
CA GLN A 68 6.11 2.37 5.93
C GLN A 68 5.72 1.18 5.05
N ILE A 69 4.74 0.39 5.52
CA ILE A 69 4.32 -0.84 4.82
C ILE A 69 2.79 -0.92 4.86
N GLU A 70 2.14 -0.89 3.70
CA GLU A 70 0.71 -1.13 3.59
C GLU A 70 0.40 -2.62 3.63
N ILE A 71 -0.23 -3.06 4.72
CA ILE A 71 -0.37 -4.49 5.07
C ILE A 71 -1.70 -5.11 4.63
N GLY A 72 -2.68 -4.32 4.18
CA GLY A 72 -3.95 -4.88 3.72
C GLY A 72 -5.14 -3.93 3.71
N PHE A 73 -6.32 -4.51 3.43
CA PHE A 73 -7.62 -3.86 3.52
C PHE A 73 -8.52 -4.67 4.47
N PRO A 74 -8.30 -4.56 5.80
CA PRO A 74 -8.84 -5.51 6.78
C PRO A 74 -10.36 -5.48 6.92
N SER A 75 -11.02 -4.36 6.60
CA SER A 75 -12.47 -4.30 6.65
C SER A 75 -13.16 -5.00 5.47
N ALA A 76 -12.43 -5.28 4.38
CA ALA A 76 -12.98 -5.87 3.16
C ALA A 76 -12.81 -7.40 3.07
N ALA A 77 -11.83 -7.98 3.78
CA ALA A 77 -11.54 -9.41 3.74
C ALA A 77 -11.06 -9.94 5.10
N ASP A 78 -11.60 -11.09 5.50
CA ASP A 78 -11.28 -11.72 6.79
C ASP A 78 -9.81 -12.16 6.88
N THR A 79 -9.22 -12.63 5.77
CA THR A 79 -7.80 -12.98 5.69
C THR A 79 -6.90 -11.78 5.97
N GLU A 80 -7.24 -10.60 5.43
CA GLU A 80 -6.49 -9.35 5.65
C GLU A 80 -6.63 -8.89 7.11
N PHE A 81 -7.83 -9.04 7.69
CA PHE A 81 -8.06 -8.77 9.10
C PHE A 81 -7.20 -9.67 9.98
N LYS A 82 -7.21 -10.98 9.74
CA LYS A 82 -6.41 -11.97 10.48
C LYS A 82 -4.91 -11.72 10.35
N PHE A 83 -4.43 -11.40 9.16
CA PHE A 83 -3.03 -11.04 8.95
C PHE A 83 -2.63 -9.80 9.77
N CYS A 84 -3.44 -8.75 9.75
CA CYS A 84 -3.23 -7.55 10.57
C CYS A 84 -3.20 -7.88 12.07
N ARG A 85 -4.16 -8.68 12.56
CA ARG A 85 -4.20 -9.13 13.96
C ARG A 85 -2.95 -9.91 14.33
N ARG A 86 -2.53 -10.85 13.47
CA ARG A 86 -1.36 -11.69 13.69
C ARG A 86 -0.07 -10.86 13.81
N LEU A 87 0.12 -9.84 12.97
CA LEU A 87 1.27 -8.93 13.07
C LEU A 87 1.32 -8.20 14.43
N ILE A 88 0.16 -7.76 14.94
CA ILE A 88 0.06 -7.01 16.20
C ILE A 88 0.20 -7.94 17.40
N GLU A 89 -0.57 -9.04 17.43
CA GLU A 89 -0.66 -9.96 18.56
C GLU A 89 0.62 -10.78 18.76
N GLU A 90 1.31 -11.14 17.67
CA GLU A 90 2.62 -11.78 17.73
C GLU A 90 3.78 -10.76 17.89
N ASN A 91 3.48 -9.46 18.05
CA ASN A 91 4.46 -8.38 18.21
C ASN A 91 5.55 -8.39 17.11
N ARG A 92 5.14 -8.58 15.85
CA ARG A 92 6.04 -8.67 14.69
C ARG A 92 6.43 -7.31 14.11
N ILE A 93 5.73 -6.24 14.47
CA ILE A 93 5.96 -4.90 13.93
C ILE A 93 7.08 -4.22 14.74
N PRO A 94 8.25 -3.91 14.14
CA PRO A 94 9.31 -3.19 14.83
C PRO A 94 8.91 -1.76 15.23
N ASP A 95 9.54 -1.20 16.25
CA ASP A 95 9.20 0.14 16.80
C ASP A 95 9.38 1.31 15.81
N ASP A 96 10.25 1.12 14.82
CA ASP A 96 10.55 2.10 13.78
C ASP A 96 9.76 1.87 12.47
N VAL A 97 8.87 0.88 12.44
CA VAL A 97 7.98 0.59 11.31
C VAL A 97 6.57 1.07 11.63
N THR A 98 5.94 1.74 10.67
CA THR A 98 4.53 2.12 10.70
C THR A 98 3.79 1.27 9.67
N ILE A 99 2.78 0.52 10.12
CA ILE A 99 1.89 -0.19 9.21
C ILE A 99 0.87 0.79 8.62
N GLN A 100 0.40 0.54 7.41
CA GLN A 100 -0.69 1.28 6.78
C GLN A 100 -1.79 0.29 6.41
N ILE A 101 -3.05 0.71 6.58
CA ILE A 101 -4.21 -0.05 6.11
C ILE A 101 -5.03 0.79 5.14
N LEU A 102 -5.62 0.14 4.14
CA LEU A 102 -6.58 0.79 3.23
C LEU A 102 -8.00 0.66 3.79
N VAL A 103 -8.82 1.70 3.62
CA VAL A 103 -10.25 1.65 3.91
C VAL A 103 -11.07 2.52 2.97
N GLN A 104 -12.27 2.05 2.62
CA GLN A 104 -13.27 2.89 1.94
C GLN A 104 -13.95 3.84 2.93
N THR A 105 -14.50 4.95 2.45
CA THR A 105 -15.07 6.01 3.28
C THR A 105 -16.45 5.70 3.88
N ARG A 106 -16.82 4.42 4.01
CA ARG A 106 -18.08 3.99 4.66
C ARG A 106 -17.84 3.78 6.16
N GLU A 107 -18.71 4.36 6.99
CA GLU A 107 -18.52 4.39 8.45
C GLU A 107 -18.25 3.01 9.07
N HIS A 108 -19.05 2.00 8.76
CA HIS A 108 -18.88 0.65 9.32
C HIS A 108 -17.56 -0.01 8.90
N LEU A 109 -17.03 0.31 7.71
CA LEU A 109 -15.73 -0.17 7.27
C LEU A 109 -14.60 0.54 8.03
N ILE A 110 -14.72 1.85 8.25
CA ILE A 110 -13.79 2.61 9.07
C ILE A 110 -13.73 2.03 10.49
N ARG A 111 -14.88 1.80 11.13
CA ARG A 111 -14.94 1.20 12.48
C ARG A 111 -14.22 -0.15 12.53
N ARG A 112 -14.53 -1.05 11.59
CA ARG A 112 -13.88 -2.36 11.48
C ARG A 112 -12.38 -2.27 11.20
N SER A 113 -11.95 -1.28 10.43
CA SER A 113 -10.52 -1.02 10.19
C SER A 113 -9.80 -0.59 11.46
N PHE A 114 -10.41 0.26 12.30
CA PHE A 114 -9.88 0.62 13.62
C PHE A 114 -9.82 -0.58 14.57
N GLU A 115 -10.82 -1.47 14.53
CA GLU A 115 -10.78 -2.73 15.29
C GLU A 115 -9.59 -3.61 14.88
N ALA A 116 -9.28 -3.68 13.58
CA ALA A 116 -8.17 -4.48 13.07
C ALA A 116 -6.82 -4.02 13.64
N ILE A 117 -6.59 -2.71 13.67
CA ILE A 117 -5.32 -2.10 14.12
C ILE A 117 -5.25 -1.84 15.63
N ALA A 118 -6.29 -2.20 16.39
CA ALA A 118 -6.31 -1.99 17.83
C ALA A 118 -5.11 -2.66 18.51
N GLY A 119 -4.32 -1.89 19.26
CA GLY A 119 -3.09 -2.36 19.91
C GLY A 119 -1.81 -2.16 19.08
N ALA A 120 -1.89 -1.72 17.83
CA ALA A 120 -0.72 -1.25 17.09
C ALA A 120 -0.16 0.03 17.72
N LYS A 121 1.17 0.13 17.83
CA LYS A 121 1.86 1.33 18.34
C LYS A 121 1.71 2.53 17.38
N LYS A 122 1.78 2.26 16.08
CA LYS A 122 1.65 3.22 14.97
C LYS A 122 0.98 2.51 13.80
N ALA A 123 -0.10 3.09 13.29
CA ALA A 123 -0.89 2.58 12.17
C ALA A 123 -1.60 3.73 11.44
#